data_AF-A0A829G6S7-F1
#
_entry.id   AF-A0A829G6S7-F1
#
_cell.length_a   1.000
_cell.length_b   1.000
_cell.length_c   1.000
_cell.angle_alpha   90.00
_cell.angle_beta   90.00
_cell.angle_gamma   90.00
#
_symmetry.space_group_name_H-M   'P 1'
#
loop_
_entity.id
_entity.type
_entity.pdbx_description
1 polymer ?
#
loop_
_entity_poly.entity_id
_entity_poly.type
_entity_poly.pdbx_seq_one_letter_code
_entity_poly.pdbx_strand_id
1 'polypeptide(L)' 'TISAVPGVKGVQSIEARYAGDAVLLTIGIRVNPNMTVADSYDLGERVERRLMDEYDILDADVKAYPADRDPKEAPQDPQK' A
#
# COMPACT_ATOMS: atom_id res chain seq x y z
N THR A 1 -0.30 4.24 11.30
CA THR A 1 0.54 3.03 11.13
C THR A 1 0.94 2.78 9.69
N ILE A 2 0.01 2.48 8.77
CA ILE A 2 0.33 2.19 7.35
C ILE A 2 1.00 3.38 6.64
N SER A 3 0.41 4.57 6.70
CA SER A 3 0.96 5.77 6.03
C SER A 3 2.30 6.25 6.59
N ALA A 4 2.75 5.72 7.72
CA ALA A 4 4.06 6.03 8.28
C ALA A 4 5.18 5.16 7.67
N VAL A 5 4.85 4.09 6.94
CA VAL A 5 5.83 3.24 6.26
C VAL A 5 6.40 3.98 5.05
N PRO A 6 7.73 4.19 4.97
CA PRO A 6 8.34 4.87 3.84
C PRO A 6 8.03 4.17 2.51
N GLY A 7 7.59 4.96 1.52
CA GLY A 7 7.18 4.46 0.20
C GLY A 7 5.66 4.35 0.03
N VAL A 8 4.88 4.31 1.12
CA VAL A 8 3.42 4.42 1.05
C VAL A 8 3.04 5.86 0.75
N LYS A 9 2.31 6.06 -0.34
CA LYS A 9 1.76 7.37 -0.77
C LYS A 9 0.34 7.61 -0.28
N GLY A 10 -0.35 6.57 0.15
CA GLY A 10 -1.69 6.65 0.71
C GLY A 10 -2.29 5.26 0.93
N VAL A 11 -3.41 5.21 1.65
CA VAL A 11 -4.22 4.00 1.81
C VAL A 11 -5.40 4.11 0.87
N GLN A 12 -5.58 3.10 0.03
CA GLN A 12 -6.67 3.01 -0.94
C GLN A 12 -7.89 2.28 -0.36
N SER A 13 -7.66 1.18 0.36
CA SER A 13 -8.74 0.38 0.95
C SER A 13 -8.24 -0.36 2.18
N ILE A 14 -9.17 -0.63 3.10
CA ILE A 14 -8.98 -1.54 4.22
C ILE A 14 -10.24 -2.39 4.29
N GLU A 15 -10.07 -3.69 4.16
CA GLU A 15 -11.12 -4.68 4.31
C GLU A 15 -10.73 -5.64 5.43
N ALA A 16 -11.60 -5.80 6.42
CA ALA A 16 -11.37 -6.70 7.53
C ALA A 16 -12.38 -7.86 7.47
N ARG A 17 -11.92 -9.07 7.76
CA ARG A 17 -12.74 -10.27 7.86
C ARG A 17 -12.41 -11.00 9.15
N TYR A 18 -13.42 -11.60 9.75
CA TYR A 18 -13.25 -12.48 10.89
C TYR A 18 -13.19 -13.93 10.45
N ALA A 19 -12.21 -14.68 10.95
CA ALA A 19 -12.14 -16.13 10.85
C ALA A 19 -12.15 -16.72 12.27
N GLY A 20 -13.36 -16.93 12.81
CA GLY A 20 -13.51 -17.21 14.24
C GLY A 20 -13.27 -15.95 15.06
N ASP A 21 -12.33 -16.02 16.00
CA ASP A 21 -11.84 -14.91 16.81
C ASP A 21 -10.66 -14.15 16.15
N ALA A 22 -10.10 -14.68 15.07
CA ALA A 22 -9.01 -14.06 14.35
C ALA A 22 -9.48 -12.98 13.36
N VAL A 23 -8.67 -11.91 13.21
CA VAL A 23 -8.86 -10.86 12.21
C VAL A 23 -7.90 -11.07 11.04
N LEU A 24 -8.42 -11.09 9.81
CA LEU A 24 -7.64 -11.04 8.57
C LEU A 24 -7.90 -9.71 7.86
N LEU A 25 -6.84 -9.09 7.37
CA LEU A 25 -6.91 -7.82 6.65
C LEU A 25 -6.58 -8.00 5.16
N THR A 26 -7.25 -7.24 4.32
CA THR A 26 -6.81 -6.98 2.94
C THR A 26 -6.72 -5.47 2.77
N ILE A 27 -5.56 -5.00 2.32
CA ILE A 27 -5.23 -3.58 2.29
C ILE A 27 -4.77 -3.17 0.91
N GLY A 28 -5.33 -2.10 0.37
CA GLY A 28 -4.78 -1.42 -0.80
C GLY A 28 -3.90 -0.25 -0.38
N ILE A 29 -2.66 -0.20 -0.86
CA ILE A 29 -1.76 0.96 -0.69
C ILE A 29 -1.48 1.62 -2.04
N ARG A 30 -1.34 2.95 -2.02
CA ARG A 30 -0.86 3.72 -3.17
C ARG A 30 0.67 3.83 -3.10
N VAL A 31 1.33 3.61 -4.23
CA VAL A 31 2.79 3.66 -4.36
C VAL A 31 3.21 4.52 -5.56
N ASN A 32 4.51 4.78 -5.70
CA ASN A 32 5.03 5.47 -6.89
C ASN A 32 4.66 4.65 -8.15
N PRO A 33 4.05 5.25 -9.19
CA PRO A 33 3.65 4.54 -10.41
C PRO A 33 4.82 3.93 -11.19
N ASN A 34 6.05 4.40 -10.96
CA ASN A 34 7.28 3.88 -11.56
C ASN A 34 8.02 2.89 -10.64
N MET A 35 7.45 2.51 -9.49
CA MET A 35 8.02 1.50 -8.59
C MET A 35 8.04 0.14 -9.29
N THR A 36 9.12 -0.62 -9.13
CA THR A 36 9.18 -1.97 -9.68
C THR A 36 8.21 -2.90 -8.93
N VAL A 37 7.81 -4.00 -9.58
CA VAL A 37 6.97 -5.02 -8.94
C VAL A 37 7.66 -5.62 -7.71
N ALA A 38 8.98 -5.81 -7.75
CA ALA A 38 9.74 -6.33 -6.62
C ALA A 38 9.75 -5.35 -5.43
N ASP A 39 10.03 -4.07 -5.69
CA ASP A 39 10.05 -3.05 -4.63
C ASP A 39 8.67 -2.83 -3.99
N SER A 40 7.60 -2.97 -4.79
CA SER A 40 6.23 -2.83 -4.30
C SER A 40 5.78 -4.04 -3.47
N TYR A 41 6.25 -5.25 -3.83
CA TYR A 41 6.09 -6.45 -3.00
C TYR A 41 6.81 -6.29 -1.66
N ASP A 42 8.09 -5.89 -1.68
CA ASP A 42 8.88 -5.67 -0.46
C ASP A 42 8.27 -4.59 0.43
N LEU A 43 7.63 -3.57 -0.17
CA LEU A 43 6.88 -2.57 0.58
C LEU A 43 5.62 -3.15 1.22
N GLY A 44 4.87 -3.98 0.49
CA GLY A 44 3.69 -4.69 1.02
C GLY A 44 4.05 -5.50 2.26
N GLU A 45 5.06 -6.34 2.15
CA GLU A 45 5.65 -7.14 3.23
C GLU A 45 6.03 -6.32 4.48
N ARG A 46 6.57 -5.10 4.29
CA ARG A 46 6.87 -4.20 5.42
C ARG A 46 5.60 -3.66 6.09
N VAL A 47 4.56 -3.38 5.31
CA VAL A 47 3.26 -2.93 5.84
C VAL A 47 2.59 -4.07 6.61
N GLU A 48 2.58 -5.28 6.06
CA GLU A 48 2.03 -6.49 6.69
C GLU A 48 2.67 -6.74 8.05
N ARG A 49 4.00 -6.87 8.08
CA ARG A 49 4.74 -7.05 9.34
C ARG A 49 4.41 -5.98 10.38
N ARG A 50 4.37 -4.71 9.98
CA ARG A 50 4.08 -3.63 10.92
C ARG A 50 2.67 -3.68 11.50
N LEU A 51 1.70 -4.16 10.72
CA LEU A 51 0.33 -4.34 11.21
C LEU A 51 0.21 -5.53 12.15
N MET A 52 0.87 -6.64 11.82
CA MET A 52 0.92 -7.84 12.66
C MET A 52 1.69 -7.61 13.96
N ASP A 53 2.72 -6.76 13.94
CA ASP A 53 3.49 -6.41 15.14
C ASP A 53 2.70 -5.47 16.09
N GLU A 54 1.84 -4.60 15.55
CA GLU A 54 1.14 -3.55 16.31
C GLU A 54 -0.26 -3.98 16.77
N TYR A 55 -0.90 -4.90 16.05
CA TYR A 55 -2.28 -5.33 16.28
C TYR A 55 -2.39 -6.85 16.34
N ASP A 56 -3.38 -7.34 17.07
CA ASP A 56 -3.73 -8.77 17.12
C ASP A 56 -4.49 -9.17 15.84
N ILE A 57 -3.75 -9.27 14.74
CA ILE A 57 -4.23 -9.73 13.44
C ILE A 57 -3.52 -11.03 13.06
N LEU A 58 -4.28 -11.97 12.53
CA LEU A 58 -3.74 -13.25 12.10
C LEU A 58 -2.92 -13.10 10.81
N ASP A 59 -3.42 -12.29 9.88
CA ASP A 59 -2.79 -12.09 8.58
C ASP A 59 -3.23 -10.76 7.95
N ALA A 60 -2.40 -10.23 7.06
CA ALA A 60 -2.70 -9.09 6.22
C ALA A 60 -2.17 -9.33 4.81
N ASP A 61 -3.03 -9.14 3.80
CA ASP A 61 -2.65 -9.18 2.39
C ASP A 61 -2.60 -7.74 1.84
N VAL A 62 -1.42 -7.27 1.45
CA VAL A 62 -1.21 -5.90 0.97
C VAL A 62 -1.05 -5.86 -0.55
N LYS A 63 -1.98 -5.16 -1.20
CA LYS A 63 -1.96 -4.90 -2.64
C LYS A 63 -1.45 -3.49 -2.93
N ALA A 64 -0.42 -3.40 -3.76
CA ALA A 64 0.13 -2.13 -4.23
C ALA A 64 -0.57 -1.65 -5.51
N TYR A 65 -1.02 -0.40 -5.49
CA TYR A 65 -1.63 0.27 -6.64
C TYR A 65 -0.83 1.53 -6.97
N PRO A 66 -0.63 1.86 -8.26
CA PRO A 66 -0.01 3.12 -8.62
C PRO A 66 -0.86 4.28 -8.09
N ALA A 67 -0.22 5.28 -7.48
CA ALA A 67 -0.85 6.56 -7.25
C ALA A 67 -1.21 7.22 -8.58
N ASP A 68 -2.27 8.03 -8.59
CA ASP A 68 -2.54 8.89 -9.72
C ASP A 68 -1.30 9.78 -9.94
N ARG A 69 -0.90 9.97 -11.19
CA ARG A 69 0.19 10.90 -11.51
C ARG A 69 -0.24 12.27 -11.02
N ASP A 70 0.61 12.91 -10.20
CA ASP A 70 0.40 14.30 -9.85
C ASP A 70 0.35 15.09 -11.17
N PRO A 71 -0.69 15.90 -11.46
CA PRO A 71 -0.78 16.65 -12.71
C PRO A 71 0.46 17.53 -12.97
N LYS A 72 1.24 17.86 -11.93
CA LYS A 72 2.50 18.60 -12.02
C LYS A 72 3.69 17.78 -12.55
N GLU A 73 3.59 16.46 -12.54
CA GLU A 73 4.59 15.52 -13.06
C GLU A 73 4.24 14.99 -14.46
N ALA A 74 3.10 15.40 -15.04
CA ALA A 74 2.84 15.19 -16.45
C ALA A 74 3.91 15.94 -17.26
N PRO A 75 4.55 15.31 -18.27
CA PRO A 75 5.40 16.03 -19.19
C PRO A 75 4.60 17.22 -19.75
N GLN A 76 5.03 18.44 -19.43
CA GLN A 76 4.55 19.62 -20.16
C GLN A 76 5.00 19.41 -21.59
N ASP A 77 4.08 19.04 -22.46
CA ASP A 77 4.34 18.83 -23.88
C ASP A 77 5.00 20.11 -24.43
N PRO A 78 6.31 20.10 -24.74
CA PRO A 78 6.98 21.29 -25.21
C PRO A 78 6.76 21.37 -26.72
N GLN A 79 5.57 21.79 -27.15
CA GLN A 79 5.36 22.59 -28.37
C GLN A 79 3.88 22.84 -28.67
N LYS A 80 3.50 24.12 -28.61
CA LYS A 80 2.50 24.72 -29.50
C LYS A 80 3.22 25.77 -30.35
#